data_AF-A0AAW6KJ15-F1
#
_entry.id   AF-A0AAW6KJ15-F1
#
_cell.length_a   1.000
_cell.length_b   1.000
_cell.length_c   1.000
_cell.angle_alpha   90.00
_cell.angle_beta   90.00
_cell.angle_gamma   90.00
#
_symmetry.space_group_name_H-M   'P 1'
#
loop_
_entity.id
_entity.type
_entity.pdbx_description
1 polymer ?
#
loop_
_entity_poly.entity_id
_entity_poly.type
_entity_poly.pdbx_seq_one_letter_code
_entity_poly.pdbx_strand_id
1 'polypeptide(L)'
;YIYSGLADESVTALYQRIIHGEVIKQNGLRDRGMKKANFHVLRETAMHAILTENGFIDHPEDSAKMKSAAWIEQTARGHAAGIALCLGLTHNEFPLYKVTMDGGQIGAYQEKDDVLNVISANWDSFQTAAIEKG
;
A
#
# COMPACT_ATOMS: atom_id res chain seq x y z
N TYR A 1 12.00 -5.47 -7.56
CA TYR A 1 12.91 -6.61 -7.43
C TYR A 1 12.19 -7.78 -6.80
N ILE A 2 12.49 -8.98 -7.27
CA ILE A 2 12.15 -10.26 -6.61
C ILE A 2 13.43 -11.10 -6.45
N TYR A 3 13.38 -12.18 -5.68
CA TYR A 3 14.54 -13.04 -5.47
C TYR A 3 15.05 -13.66 -6.80
N SER A 4 16.36 -13.60 -7.04
CA SER A 4 17.00 -14.09 -8.27
C SER A 4 16.88 -15.60 -8.50
N GLY A 5 16.62 -16.39 -7.46
CA GLY A 5 16.39 -17.84 -7.59
C GLY A 5 14.98 -18.22 -8.05
N LEU A 6 14.05 -17.26 -8.19
CA LEU A 6 12.67 -17.54 -8.60
C LEU A 6 12.57 -17.72 -10.12
N ALA A 7 11.69 -18.62 -10.55
CA ALA A 7 11.29 -18.76 -11.96
C ALA A 7 10.51 -17.52 -12.46
N ASP A 8 10.57 -17.24 -13.76
CA ASP A 8 9.82 -16.13 -14.39
C ASP A 8 8.30 -16.37 -14.40
N GLU A 9 7.89 -17.63 -14.27
CA GLU A 9 6.52 -18.09 -14.19
C GLU A 9 6.00 -18.18 -12.75
N SER A 10 6.83 -17.86 -11.75
CA SER A 10 6.42 -17.91 -10.34
C SER A 10 5.29 -16.92 -10.03
N VAL A 11 4.49 -17.23 -9.00
CA VAL A 11 3.45 -16.33 -8.51
C VAL A 11 4.04 -14.98 -8.08
N THR A 12 5.22 -14.97 -7.45
CA THR A 12 5.93 -13.73 -7.11
C THR A 12 6.27 -12.89 -8.35
N ALA A 13 6.67 -13.53 -9.45
CA ALA A 13 6.96 -12.83 -10.71
C ALA A 13 5.68 -12.26 -11.36
N LEU A 14 4.56 -12.98 -11.27
CA LEU A 14 3.25 -12.43 -11.65
C LEU A 14 2.87 -11.21 -10.79
N TYR A 15 3.01 -11.31 -9.47
CA TYR A 15 2.73 -10.19 -8.55
C TYR A 15 3.62 -8.99 -8.83
N GLN A 16 4.91 -9.22 -9.09
CA GLN A 16 5.83 -8.16 -9.49
C GLN A 16 5.34 -7.43 -10.75
N ARG A 17 4.88 -8.17 -11.77
CA ARG A 17 4.37 -7.60 -13.03
C ARG A 17 3.14 -6.73 -12.80
N ILE A 18 2.20 -7.20 -11.99
CA ILE A 18 0.97 -6.48 -11.67
C ILE A 18 1.30 -5.21 -10.89
N ILE A 19 2.03 -5.33 -9.78
CA ILE A 19 2.38 -4.18 -8.92
C ILE A 19 3.22 -3.16 -9.67
N HIS A 20 4.23 -3.59 -10.44
CA HIS A 20 5.06 -2.69 -11.25
C HIS A 20 4.22 -1.87 -12.23
N GLY A 21 3.27 -2.53 -12.92
CA GLY A 21 2.36 -1.86 -13.84
C GLY A 21 1.51 -0.78 -13.17
N GLU A 22 0.93 -1.06 -12.01
CA GLU A 22 0.11 -0.09 -11.27
C GLU A 22 0.92 1.09 -10.71
N VAL A 23 2.15 0.85 -10.25
CA VAL A 23 3.02 1.91 -9.72
C VAL A 23 3.48 2.86 -10.82
N ILE A 24 3.92 2.35 -11.97
CA ILE A 24 4.40 3.18 -13.09
C ILE A 24 3.28 4.05 -13.68
N LYS A 25 2.04 3.55 -13.72
CA LYS A 25 0.87 4.35 -14.14
C LYS A 25 0.68 5.60 -13.29
N GLN A 26 1.05 5.56 -12.01
CA GLN A 26 0.77 6.60 -11.02
C GLN A 26 1.97 7.52 -10.75
N ASN A 27 3.19 6.97 -10.65
CA ASN A 27 4.33 7.74 -10.16
C ASN A 27 4.94 8.69 -11.22
N GLY A 28 4.59 8.54 -12.51
CA GLY A 28 5.06 9.41 -13.58
C GLY A 28 6.59 9.47 -13.71
N LEU A 29 7.29 8.40 -13.32
CA LEU A 29 8.73 8.23 -13.53
C LEU A 29 8.98 7.39 -14.80
N ARG A 30 10.19 7.49 -15.33
CA ARG A 30 10.63 6.61 -16.41
C ARG A 30 10.60 5.16 -15.93
N ASP A 31 9.97 4.27 -16.70
CA ASP A 31 10.01 2.84 -16.42
C ASP A 31 11.44 2.29 -16.62
N ARG A 32 11.98 1.68 -15.56
CA ARG A 32 13.32 1.07 -15.50
C ARG A 32 13.27 -0.46 -15.54
N GLY A 33 12.09 -1.02 -15.74
CA GLY A 33 11.81 -2.44 -15.83
C GLY A 33 11.82 -3.17 -14.50
N MET A 34 11.31 -4.40 -14.55
CA MET A 34 11.37 -5.35 -13.45
C MET A 34 12.73 -6.05 -13.43
N LYS A 35 13.25 -6.29 -12.24
CA LYS A 35 14.56 -6.92 -12.03
C LYS A 35 14.50 -8.00 -10.96
N LYS A 36 15.51 -8.87 -10.94
CA LYS A 36 15.74 -9.83 -9.87
C LYS A 36 17.05 -9.54 -9.14
N ALA A 37 17.11 -9.83 -7.85
CA ALA A 37 18.30 -9.63 -7.02
C ALA A 37 18.33 -10.59 -5.83
N ASN A 38 19.52 -10.85 -5.30
CA ASN A 38 19.72 -11.71 -4.11
C ASN A 38 19.72 -10.88 -2.81
N PHE A 39 18.69 -10.07 -2.58
CA PHE A 39 18.55 -9.30 -1.35
C PHE A 39 18.00 -10.18 -0.22
N HIS A 40 18.51 -9.99 1.01
CA HIS A 40 18.11 -10.76 2.18
C HIS A 40 16.59 -10.75 2.39
N VAL A 41 15.96 -9.57 2.34
CA VAL A 41 14.50 -9.39 2.47
C VAL A 41 13.67 -10.06 1.38
N LEU A 42 14.27 -10.37 0.23
CA LEU A 42 13.60 -11.10 -0.85
C LEU A 42 13.80 -12.61 -0.73
N ARG A 43 14.94 -13.04 -0.17
CA ARG A 43 15.33 -14.45 -0.08
C ARG A 43 14.82 -15.15 1.17
N GLU A 44 14.90 -14.50 2.33
CA GLU A 44 14.60 -15.13 3.64
C GLU A 44 13.15 -14.93 4.09
N THR A 45 12.36 -14.19 3.30
CA THR A 45 10.96 -13.93 3.59
C THR A 45 10.10 -15.10 3.11
N ALA A 46 9.28 -15.66 4.00
CA ALA A 46 8.51 -16.89 3.73
C ALA A 46 7.32 -16.69 2.78
N MET A 47 6.73 -15.48 2.72
CA MET A 47 5.66 -15.15 1.77
C MET A 47 6.22 -14.49 0.51
N HIS A 48 5.37 -14.29 -0.51
CA HIS A 48 5.74 -13.56 -1.73
C HIS A 48 6.31 -12.17 -1.39
N ALA A 49 7.56 -11.90 -1.78
CA ALA A 49 8.27 -10.68 -1.43
C ALA A 49 8.70 -9.90 -2.68
N ILE A 50 8.42 -8.59 -2.68
CA ILE A 50 8.77 -7.65 -3.74
C ILE A 50 9.35 -6.39 -3.10
N LEU A 51 10.46 -5.88 -3.65
CA LEU A 51 11.04 -4.59 -3.27
C LEU A 51 10.90 -3.62 -4.44
N THR A 52 10.26 -2.47 -4.22
CA THR A 52 10.10 -1.41 -5.23
C THR A 52 11.10 -0.28 -4.98
N GLU A 53 11.64 0.27 -6.06
CA GLU A 53 12.48 1.48 -6.03
C GLU A 53 11.69 2.61 -6.67
N ASN A 54 11.35 3.64 -5.90
CA ASN A 54 10.42 4.69 -6.32
C ASN A 54 11.14 5.94 -6.86
N GLY A 55 12.34 5.79 -7.41
CA GLY A 55 13.16 6.87 -7.97
C GLY A 55 14.50 7.03 -7.26
N PHE A 56 15.23 8.09 -7.62
CA PHE A 56 16.57 8.38 -7.13
C PHE A 56 16.58 9.64 -6.25
N ILE A 57 16.90 9.52 -4.96
CA ILE A 57 16.93 10.66 -4.04
C ILE A 57 18.02 11.69 -4.38
N ASP A 58 19.08 11.25 -5.06
CA ASP A 58 20.21 12.04 -5.54
C ASP A 58 19.99 12.60 -6.96
N HIS A 59 18.88 12.24 -7.63
CA HIS A 59 18.48 12.86 -8.89
C HIS A 59 17.52 14.04 -8.62
N PRO A 60 17.86 15.28 -9.02
CA PRO A 60 17.08 16.46 -8.64
C PRO A 60 15.60 16.41 -9.02
N GLU A 61 15.26 15.87 -10.19
CA GLU A 61 13.87 15.80 -10.67
C GLU A 61 13.03 14.78 -9.87
N ASP A 62 13.60 13.62 -9.56
CA ASP A 62 12.95 12.57 -8.76
C ASP A 62 12.80 13.05 -7.30
N SER A 63 13.87 13.59 -6.71
CA SER A 63 13.89 14.12 -5.34
C SER A 63 12.88 15.24 -5.13
N ALA A 64 12.67 16.10 -6.14
CA ALA A 64 11.63 17.12 -6.09
C ALA A 64 10.22 16.52 -5.99
N LYS A 65 9.94 15.42 -6.72
CA LYS A 65 8.68 14.68 -6.62
C LYS A 65 8.53 13.99 -5.27
N MET A 66 9.59 13.38 -4.74
CA MET A 66 9.59 12.69 -3.43
C MET A 66 9.27 13.62 -2.25
N LYS A 67 9.44 14.94 -2.40
CA LYS A 67 9.05 15.93 -1.38
C LYS A 67 7.56 16.31 -1.45
N SER A 68 6.86 15.94 -2.50
CA SER A 68 5.44 16.23 -2.69
C SER A 68 4.58 15.17 -2.02
N ALA A 69 3.79 15.58 -1.02
CA ALA A 69 2.81 14.70 -0.37
C ALA A 69 1.82 14.09 -1.37
N ALA A 70 1.40 14.88 -2.37
CA ALA A 70 0.49 14.40 -3.41
C ALA A 70 1.12 13.30 -4.28
N TRP A 71 2.42 13.41 -4.58
CA TRP A 71 3.13 12.40 -5.36
C TRP A 71 3.39 11.12 -4.55
N ILE A 72 3.73 11.26 -3.27
CA ILE A 72 3.85 10.13 -2.34
C ILE A 72 2.52 9.37 -2.29
N GLU A 73 1.41 10.10 -2.12
CA GLU A 73 0.05 9.53 -2.07
C GLU A 73 -0.32 8.80 -3.36
N GLN A 74 -0.05 9.39 -4.53
CA GLN A 74 -0.29 8.75 -5.83
C GLN A 74 0.53 7.46 -5.99
N THR A 75 1.81 7.50 -5.63
CA THR A 75 2.69 6.33 -5.68
C THR A 75 2.21 5.24 -4.71
N ALA A 76 1.78 5.59 -3.51
CA ALA A 76 1.20 4.67 -2.53
C ALA A 76 -0.09 4.03 -3.05
N ARG A 77 -0.96 4.81 -3.72
CA ARG A 77 -2.18 4.29 -4.36
C ARG A 77 -1.87 3.29 -5.47
N GLY A 78 -0.82 3.50 -6.25
CA GLY A 78 -0.36 2.53 -7.25
C GLY A 78 0.04 1.19 -6.60
N HIS A 79 0.75 1.23 -5.47
CA HIS A 79 1.09 0.02 -4.72
C HIS A 79 -0.16 -0.67 -4.16
N ALA A 80 -1.05 0.08 -3.52
CA ALA A 80 -2.28 -0.45 -2.94
C ALA A 80 -3.18 -1.12 -4.01
N ALA A 81 -3.36 -0.47 -5.16
CA ALA A 81 -4.10 -1.03 -6.29
C ALA A 81 -3.46 -2.33 -6.81
N GLY A 82 -2.14 -2.34 -7.01
CA GLY A 82 -1.43 -3.54 -7.44
C GLY A 82 -1.55 -4.71 -6.47
N ILE A 83 -1.44 -4.44 -5.17
CA ILE A 83 -1.63 -5.45 -4.11
C ILE A 83 -3.06 -5.98 -4.11
N ALA A 84 -4.06 -5.10 -4.19
CA ALA A 84 -5.47 -5.49 -4.24
C ALA A 84 -5.75 -6.44 -5.41
N LEU A 85 -5.22 -6.14 -6.59
CA LEU A 85 -5.33 -7.01 -7.78
C LEU A 85 -4.65 -8.37 -7.57
N CYS A 86 -3.45 -8.41 -6.99
CA CYS A 86 -2.73 -9.66 -6.72
C CYS A 86 -3.49 -10.59 -5.76
N LEU A 87 -4.21 -10.00 -4.81
CA LEU A 87 -5.00 -10.70 -3.80
C LEU A 87 -6.45 -10.96 -4.24
N GLY A 88 -6.85 -10.53 -5.44
CA GLY A 88 -8.22 -10.69 -5.93
C GLY A 88 -9.25 -9.90 -5.11
N LEU A 89 -8.84 -8.80 -4.49
CA LEU A 89 -9.73 -7.95 -3.71
C LEU A 89 -10.60 -7.10 -4.63
N THR A 90 -11.89 -7.04 -4.33
CA THR A 90 -12.84 -6.15 -5.00
C THR A 90 -13.09 -4.90 -4.17
N HIS A 91 -13.44 -3.81 -4.84
CA HIS A 91 -13.90 -2.61 -4.14
C HIS A 91 -15.16 -2.94 -3.33
N ASN A 92 -15.21 -2.46 -2.09
CA ASN A 92 -16.43 -2.57 -1.29
C ASN A 92 -17.35 -1.42 -1.70
N GLU A 93 -18.48 -1.75 -2.32
CA GLU A 93 -19.50 -0.76 -2.73
C GLU A 93 -20.26 -0.18 -1.54
N PHE A 94 -20.13 -0.77 -0.35
CA PHE A 94 -20.78 -0.28 0.85
C PHE A 94 -19.90 0.75 1.56
N PRO A 95 -20.46 1.90 1.96
CA PRO A 95 -19.71 2.92 2.67
C PRO A 95 -19.23 2.37 4.01
N LEU A 96 -17.95 2.59 4.32
CA LEU A 96 -17.39 2.27 5.63
C LEU A 96 -17.38 3.51 6.52
N TYR A 97 -17.62 3.29 7.80
CA TYR A 97 -17.42 4.25 8.87
C TYR A 97 -15.99 4.14 9.35
N LYS A 98 -15.14 5.06 8.93
CA LYS A 98 -13.78 5.20 9.44
C LYS A 98 -13.84 5.81 10.84
N VAL A 99 -13.22 5.14 11.80
CA VAL A 99 -13.15 5.58 13.19
C VAL A 99 -11.72 6.01 13.49
N THR A 100 -11.57 7.25 13.93
CA THR A 100 -10.30 7.81 14.40
C THR A 100 -10.39 8.20 15.87
N MET A 101 -9.32 7.94 16.62
CA MET A 101 -9.15 8.37 18.01
C MET A 101 -7.84 9.14 18.12
N ASP A 102 -7.89 10.36 18.65
CA ASP A 102 -6.73 11.25 18.81
C ASP A 102 -5.89 11.41 17.53
N GLY A 103 -6.57 11.42 16.38
CA GLY A 103 -5.97 11.55 15.05
C GLY A 103 -5.46 10.23 14.43
N GLY A 104 -5.42 9.13 15.19
CA GLY A 104 -5.07 7.80 14.69
C GLY A 104 -6.29 7.02 14.21
N GLN A 105 -6.22 6.41 13.02
CA GLN A 105 -7.29 5.50 12.56
C GLN A 105 -7.22 4.17 13.32
N ILE A 106 -8.31 3.81 13.98
CA ILE A 106 -8.43 2.58 14.76
C ILE A 106 -9.10 1.47 13.94
N GLY A 107 -10.01 1.84 13.03
CA GLY A 107 -10.68 0.89 12.16
C GLY A 107 -11.57 1.54 11.13
N ALA A 108 -12.15 0.69 10.28
CA ALA A 108 -13.21 1.05 9.35
C ALA A 108 -14.26 -0.07 9.40
N TYR A 109 -15.51 0.30 9.68
CA TYR A 109 -16.57 -0.64 9.97
C TYR A 109 -17.76 -0.41 9.06
N GLN A 110 -18.44 -1.47 8.65
CA GLN A 110 -19.65 -1.34 7.83
C GLN A 110 -20.89 -1.13 8.70
N GLU A 111 -20.96 -1.82 9.84
CA GLU A 111 -22.09 -1.77 10.76
C GLU A 111 -21.90 -0.69 11.83
N LYS A 112 -22.98 0.03 12.13
CA LYS A 112 -22.97 1.10 13.15
C LYS A 112 -22.70 0.56 14.54
N ASP A 113 -23.19 -0.64 14.84
CA ASP A 113 -23.02 -1.25 16.16
C ASP A 113 -21.54 -1.55 16.42
N ASP A 114 -20.78 -1.96 15.41
CA ASP A 114 -19.33 -2.18 15.54
C ASP A 114 -18.57 -0.87 15.82
N VAL A 115 -18.99 0.23 15.20
CA VAL A 115 -18.45 1.58 15.48
C VAL A 115 -18.69 1.96 16.93
N LEU A 116 -19.93 1.77 17.41
CA LEU A 116 -20.27 2.08 18.80
C LEU A 116 -19.50 1.18 19.77
N ASN A 117 -19.39 -0.12 19.46
CA ASN A 117 -18.66 -1.09 20.27
C ASN A 117 -17.19 -0.71 20.43
N VAL A 118 -16.49 -0.34 19.35
CA VAL A 118 -15.07 0.04 19.44
C VAL A 118 -14.88 1.36 20.21
N ILE A 119 -15.77 2.32 20.02
CA ILE A 119 -15.69 3.61 20.74
C ILE A 119 -15.96 3.39 22.23
N SER A 120 -17.03 2.67 22.58
CA SER A 120 -17.36 2.38 23.97
C SER A 120 -16.28 1.55 24.67
N ALA A 121 -15.67 0.59 23.98
CA ALA A 121 -14.58 -0.21 24.54
C ALA A 121 -13.30 0.60 24.86
N ASN A 122 -13.14 1.79 24.24
CA ASN A 122 -11.98 2.66 24.42
C ASN A 122 -12.35 4.01 25.05
N TRP A 123 -13.53 4.12 25.68
CA TRP A 123 -14.10 5.40 26.11
C TRP A 123 -13.18 6.24 26.99
N ASP A 124 -12.44 5.58 27.88
CA ASP A 124 -11.55 6.26 28.82
C ASP A 124 -10.12 6.45 28.29
N SER A 125 -9.80 5.94 27.10
CA SER A 125 -8.44 5.94 26.54
C SER A 125 -8.19 6.96 25.43
N PHE A 126 -9.20 7.74 25.03
CA PHE A 126 -9.05 8.80 24.03
C PHE A 126 -9.55 10.15 24.54
N GLN A 127 -9.03 11.25 23.97
CA GLN A 127 -9.56 12.59 24.21
C GLN A 127 -10.60 12.99 23.15
N THR A 128 -10.39 12.54 21.92
CA THR A 128 -11.28 12.80 20.78
C THR A 128 -11.53 11.53 19.98
N ALA A 129 -12.77 11.36 19.52
CA ALA A 129 -13.13 10.35 18.55
C ALA A 129 -13.92 11.00 17.39
N ALA A 130 -13.61 10.62 16.16
CA ALA A 130 -14.34 11.04 14.98
C ALA A 130 -14.78 9.84 14.14
N ILE A 131 -15.95 9.98 13.53
CA ILE A 131 -16.51 9.00 12.60
C ILE A 131 -16.69 9.69 11.27
N GLU A 132 -15.99 9.19 10.26
CA GLU A 132 -16.09 9.67 8.88
C GLU A 132 -16.77 8.59 8.04
N LYS A 133 -17.83 8.96 7.32
CA LYS A 133 -18.46 8.06 6.36
C LYS A 133 -17.71 8.17 5.03
N GLY A 134 -17.16 7.05 4.57
CA GLY A 134 -16.57 6.89 3.24
C GLY A 134 -17.59 6.89 2.12
#